data_AF-A0A7C2LCU2-F1
#
_entry.id   AF-A0A7C2LCU2-F1
#
_cell.length_a   1.000
_cell.length_b   1.000
_cell.length_c   1.000
_cell.angle_alpha   90.00
_cell.angle_beta   90.00
_cell.angle_gamma   90.00
#
_symmetry.space_group_name_H-M   'P 1'
#
loop_
_entity.id
_entity.type
_entity.pdbx_description
1 polymer ?
#
loop_
_entity_poly.entity_id
_entity_poly.type
_entity_poly.pdbx_seq_one_letter_code
_entity_poly.pdbx_strand_id
1 'polypeptide(L)'
;MAKPRSGKGGFSLGRWFRSEADAVPLALIMLSSPQLPLTTLKEVRGLGFDYLPDPEELAAGDAKLDGLSDRMRKVLEAAVATQRSGSRAALDERLRDVLAELRTTLETADYNISNLYSLVSTFTSTVPATIVATMALIGGGVATTALALAAVGLVLALVSGLVIYPFEFGVPTPPWKTYLPLLSALPIYLLLWWLKVEAPLTLALALGSVPTSIVHFWWTRSELKKLDKARDMVRVAARSVGNPYHALVREKMIGDPEDLLSPEWRGFSRAATLGLWQVLLHGGYENLRRLEEYISQILEFVKRLRSKTRVFLLYAVVEAAIVGAIYAVVVASGALLQGGGEWMARTGITGAGIQELREWIDPILAVTSLTLAAATAGAREGRPHLLPQYLPLCAGSVWLSWVLAVAWAPTLFK
;
A
#
# COMPACT_ATOMS: atom_id res chain seq x y z
N MET A 1 -8.17 -50.29 -1.00
CA MET A 1 -9.10 -49.31 -0.39
C MET A 1 -8.68 -47.91 -0.81
N ALA A 2 -9.42 -47.34 -1.76
CA ALA A 2 -9.18 -46.00 -2.29
C ALA A 2 -9.57 -44.94 -1.26
N LYS A 3 -8.65 -44.04 -0.91
CA LYS A 3 -8.99 -42.81 -0.18
C LYS A 3 -9.77 -41.89 -1.13
N PRO A 4 -10.89 -41.29 -0.69
CA PRO A 4 -11.67 -40.41 -1.54
C PRO A 4 -10.89 -39.12 -1.78
N ARG A 5 -10.65 -38.80 -3.05
CA ARG A 5 -10.31 -37.45 -3.51
C ARG A 5 -11.50 -36.55 -3.21
N SER A 6 -11.42 -35.75 -2.14
CA SER A 6 -12.38 -34.67 -1.92
C SER A 6 -12.06 -33.53 -2.86
N GLY A 7 -12.73 -33.54 -4.02
CA GLY A 7 -12.86 -32.37 -4.86
C GLY A 7 -13.64 -31.28 -4.13
N LYS A 8 -12.97 -30.17 -3.84
CA LYS A 8 -13.53 -28.81 -3.85
C LYS A 8 -12.45 -27.89 -4.39
N GLY A 9 -12.45 -27.67 -5.69
CA GLY A 9 -11.69 -26.60 -6.34
C GLY A 9 -12.31 -25.27 -5.94
N GLY A 10 -12.10 -24.85 -4.70
CA GLY A 10 -12.53 -23.56 -4.21
C GLY A 10 -11.57 -22.50 -4.72
N PHE A 11 -12.10 -21.48 -5.39
CA PHE A 11 -11.37 -20.24 -5.65
C PHE A 11 -10.86 -19.70 -4.31
N SER A 12 -9.57 -19.83 -4.05
CA SER A 12 -8.94 -19.27 -2.86
C SER A 12 -8.41 -17.88 -3.22
N LEU A 13 -9.12 -16.84 -2.79
CA LEU A 13 -8.67 -15.45 -2.95
C LEU A 13 -7.23 -15.26 -2.44
N GLY A 14 -6.86 -15.95 -1.35
CA GLY A 14 -5.50 -15.90 -0.80
C GLY A 14 -4.46 -16.50 -1.76
N ARG A 15 -4.79 -17.60 -2.45
CA ARG A 15 -3.92 -18.19 -3.48
C ARG A 15 -3.79 -17.27 -4.68
N TRP A 16 -4.88 -16.63 -5.09
CA TRP A 16 -4.88 -15.66 -6.18
C TRP A 16 -3.96 -14.46 -5.88
N PHE A 17 -4.11 -13.81 -4.72
CA PHE A 17 -3.26 -12.69 -4.33
C PHE A 17 -1.78 -13.07 -4.21
N ARG A 18 -1.49 -14.25 -3.65
CA ARG A 18 -0.11 -14.75 -3.58
C ARG A 18 0.47 -14.99 -4.97
N SER A 19 -0.31 -15.60 -5.86
CA SER A 19 0.11 -15.84 -7.25
C SER A 19 0.33 -14.55 -8.04
N GLU A 20 -0.47 -13.51 -7.80
CA GLU A 20 -0.27 -12.21 -8.44
C GLU A 20 1.04 -11.58 -7.99
N ALA A 21 1.29 -11.53 -6.67
CA ALA A 21 2.51 -10.95 -6.10
C ALA A 21 3.80 -11.68 -6.52
N ASP A 22 3.72 -13.00 -6.74
CA ASP A 22 4.87 -13.87 -7.01
C ASP A 22 5.17 -14.06 -8.50
N ALA A 23 4.27 -13.65 -9.42
CA ALA A 23 4.40 -13.93 -10.84
C ALA A 23 5.68 -13.35 -11.46
N VAL A 24 5.94 -12.06 -11.24
CA VAL A 24 7.15 -11.38 -11.75
C VAL A 24 8.41 -11.85 -11.03
N PRO A 25 8.44 -11.96 -9.68
CA PRO A 25 9.54 -12.61 -8.96
C PRO A 25 9.92 -13.99 -9.53
N LEU A 26 8.94 -14.85 -9.80
CA LEU A 26 9.19 -16.19 -10.33
C LEU A 26 9.75 -16.15 -11.75
N ALA A 27 9.17 -15.33 -12.62
CA ALA A 27 9.66 -15.15 -13.99
C ALA A 27 11.13 -14.71 -14.00
N LEU A 28 11.50 -13.79 -13.09
CA LEU A 28 12.88 -13.33 -12.94
C LEU A 28 13.82 -14.47 -12.52
N ILE A 29 13.42 -15.29 -11.53
CA ILE A 29 14.22 -16.44 -11.10
C ILE A 29 14.42 -17.41 -12.27
N MET A 30 13.35 -17.76 -13.00
CA MET A 30 13.41 -18.67 -14.15
C MET A 30 14.27 -18.13 -15.29
N LEU A 31 14.20 -16.84 -15.58
CA LEU A 31 15.02 -16.24 -16.63
C LEU A 31 16.51 -16.23 -16.26
N SER A 32 16.80 -15.94 -14.99
CA SER A 32 18.17 -15.83 -14.48
C SER A 32 18.83 -17.19 -14.23
N SER A 33 18.05 -18.23 -13.90
CA SER A 33 18.58 -19.57 -13.64
C SER A 33 19.28 -20.15 -14.88
N PRO A 34 20.40 -20.87 -14.74
CA PRO A 34 21.05 -21.56 -15.86
C PRO A 34 20.25 -22.76 -16.37
N GLN A 35 19.36 -23.30 -15.54
CA GLN A 35 18.54 -24.45 -15.86
C GLN A 35 17.36 -24.09 -16.76
N LEU A 36 16.63 -25.11 -17.22
CA LEU A 36 15.36 -24.92 -17.89
C LEU A 36 14.27 -24.52 -16.89
N PRO A 37 13.27 -23.70 -17.27
CA PRO A 37 12.34 -23.08 -16.34
C PRO A 37 11.54 -24.05 -15.47
N LEU A 38 11.15 -25.22 -16.00
CA LEU A 38 10.40 -26.21 -15.23
C LEU A 38 11.28 -26.94 -14.21
N THR A 39 12.57 -27.12 -14.52
CA THR A 39 13.56 -27.65 -13.56
C THR A 39 13.80 -26.65 -12.44
N THR A 40 13.97 -25.37 -12.78
CA THR A 40 14.06 -24.28 -11.79
C THR A 40 12.79 -24.22 -10.92
N LEU A 41 11.60 -24.39 -11.51
CA LEU A 41 10.35 -24.44 -10.76
C LEU A 41 10.36 -25.59 -9.75
N LYS A 42 10.83 -26.77 -10.14
CA LYS A 42 10.91 -27.95 -9.27
C LYS A 42 11.75 -27.69 -8.02
N GLU A 43 12.92 -27.06 -8.19
CA GLU A 43 13.81 -26.71 -7.08
C GLU A 43 13.21 -25.60 -6.19
N VAL A 44 12.69 -24.54 -6.81
CA VAL A 44 12.23 -23.34 -6.10
C VAL A 44 10.86 -23.57 -5.43
N ARG A 45 10.12 -24.62 -5.81
CA ARG A 45 8.86 -25.02 -5.16
C ARG A 45 9.02 -25.27 -3.66
N GLY A 46 10.09 -25.97 -3.26
CA GLY A 46 10.42 -26.21 -1.85
C GLY A 46 10.83 -24.95 -1.09
N LEU A 47 11.17 -23.89 -1.81
CA LEU A 47 11.63 -22.60 -1.28
C LEU A 47 10.49 -21.57 -1.29
N GLY A 48 9.24 -21.98 -1.05
CA GLY A 48 8.10 -21.08 -0.85
C GLY A 48 7.20 -20.86 -2.06
N PHE A 49 7.30 -21.69 -3.10
CA PHE A 49 6.37 -21.73 -4.24
C PHE A 49 5.56 -23.04 -4.29
N ASP A 50 5.42 -23.67 -3.13
CA ASP A 50 4.74 -24.95 -2.84
C ASP A 50 3.29 -25.02 -3.34
N TYR A 51 2.64 -23.86 -3.47
CA TYR A 51 1.27 -23.74 -3.94
C TYR A 51 1.12 -23.82 -5.47
N LEU A 52 2.21 -23.84 -6.25
CA LEU A 52 2.17 -23.97 -7.70
C LEU A 52 2.02 -25.44 -8.14
N PRO A 53 1.47 -25.71 -9.34
CA PRO A 53 1.30 -27.07 -9.86
C PRO A 53 2.65 -27.78 -10.05
N ASP A 54 2.61 -29.10 -10.19
CA ASP A 54 3.84 -29.86 -10.45
C ASP A 54 4.40 -29.53 -11.85
N PRO A 55 5.71 -29.23 -11.99
CA PRO A 55 6.35 -29.05 -13.28
C PRO A 55 6.07 -30.19 -14.28
N GLU A 56 5.93 -31.43 -13.81
CA GLU A 56 5.65 -32.59 -14.66
C GLU A 56 4.21 -32.54 -15.20
N GLU A 57 3.24 -32.13 -14.37
CA GLU A 57 1.85 -31.90 -14.79
C GLU A 57 1.74 -30.71 -15.76
N LEU A 58 2.54 -29.66 -15.55
CA LEU A 58 2.61 -28.49 -16.45
C LEU A 58 3.16 -28.86 -17.83
N ALA A 59 4.19 -29.70 -17.87
CA ALA A 59 4.78 -30.17 -19.13
C ALA A 59 3.79 -31.04 -19.94
N ALA A 60 3.04 -31.90 -19.25
CA ALA A 60 2.00 -32.76 -19.82
C ALA A 60 0.75 -32.00 -20.29
N GLY A 61 0.50 -30.80 -19.74
CA GLY A 61 -0.71 -30.01 -20.01
C GLY A 61 -1.91 -30.40 -19.13
N ASP A 62 -1.71 -31.26 -18.14
CA ASP A 62 -2.75 -31.75 -17.23
C ASP A 62 -2.88 -30.88 -15.96
N ALA A 63 -2.02 -29.88 -15.80
CA ALA A 63 -2.01 -29.01 -14.63
C ALA A 63 -3.29 -28.19 -14.47
N LYS A 64 -3.90 -28.27 -13.29
CA LYS A 64 -5.02 -27.40 -12.91
C LYS A 64 -4.51 -26.03 -12.49
N LEU A 65 -4.81 -25.01 -13.32
CA LEU A 65 -4.44 -23.61 -13.07
C LEU A 65 -5.55 -22.83 -12.35
N ASP A 66 -6.54 -23.53 -11.80
CA ASP A 66 -7.68 -22.94 -11.10
C ASP A 66 -7.24 -22.18 -9.84
N GLY A 67 -7.66 -20.92 -9.73
CA GLY A 67 -7.35 -20.03 -8.60
C GLY A 67 -5.99 -19.35 -8.67
N LEU A 68 -5.23 -19.51 -9.75
CA LEU A 68 -4.06 -18.67 -10.05
C LEU A 68 -4.48 -17.42 -10.83
N SER A 69 -3.72 -16.35 -10.67
CA SER A 69 -3.93 -15.13 -11.44
C SER A 69 -3.57 -15.29 -12.92
N ASP A 70 -4.17 -14.48 -13.78
CA ASP A 70 -3.89 -14.50 -15.22
C ASP A 70 -2.43 -14.18 -15.51
N ARG A 71 -1.80 -13.34 -14.67
CA ARG A 71 -0.39 -12.98 -14.79
C ARG A 71 0.51 -14.18 -14.48
N MET A 72 0.25 -14.90 -13.39
CA MET A 72 0.98 -16.13 -13.06
C MET A 72 0.77 -17.21 -14.13
N ARG A 73 -0.46 -17.36 -14.62
CA ARG A 73 -0.78 -18.32 -15.70
C ARG A 73 0.08 -18.09 -16.94
N LYS A 74 0.16 -16.83 -17.40
CA LYS A 74 1.00 -16.44 -18.54
C LYS A 74 2.48 -16.72 -18.30
N VAL A 75 2.98 -16.55 -17.07
CA VAL A 75 4.38 -16.89 -16.72
C VAL A 75 4.62 -18.40 -16.82
N LEU A 76 3.70 -19.22 -16.32
CA LEU A 76 3.81 -20.68 -16.42
C LEU A 76 3.69 -21.17 -17.87
N GLU A 77 2.79 -20.59 -18.66
CA GLU A 77 2.67 -20.88 -20.10
C GLU A 77 3.96 -20.52 -20.85
N ALA A 78 4.55 -19.36 -20.57
CA ALA A 78 5.84 -18.95 -21.14
C ALA A 78 6.99 -19.88 -20.69
N ALA A 79 6.96 -20.37 -19.45
CA ALA A 79 7.92 -21.34 -18.94
C ALA A 79 7.81 -22.69 -19.68
N VAL A 80 6.59 -23.18 -19.92
CA VAL A 80 6.35 -24.41 -20.71
C VAL A 80 6.77 -24.22 -22.17
N ALA A 81 6.45 -23.08 -22.78
CA ALA A 81 6.88 -22.76 -24.15
C ALA A 81 8.41 -22.70 -24.27
N THR A 82 9.08 -22.13 -23.27
CA THR A 82 10.55 -22.08 -23.18
C THR A 82 11.14 -23.49 -23.02
N GLN A 83 10.54 -24.33 -22.18
CA GLN A 83 10.95 -25.73 -22.01
C GLN A 83 10.88 -26.51 -23.33
N ARG A 84 9.80 -26.33 -24.09
CA ARG A 84 9.56 -27.06 -25.35
C ARG A 84 10.41 -26.56 -26.51
N SER A 85 10.65 -25.24 -26.58
CA SER A 85 11.40 -24.62 -27.67
C SER A 85 12.92 -24.56 -27.43
N GLY A 86 13.36 -24.71 -26.17
CA GLY A 86 14.74 -24.49 -25.76
C GLY A 86 15.20 -23.02 -25.82
N SER A 87 14.32 -22.10 -26.24
CA SER A 87 14.62 -20.68 -26.36
C SER A 87 14.01 -19.90 -25.20
N ARG A 88 14.84 -19.10 -24.52
CA ARG A 88 14.40 -18.19 -23.44
C ARG A 88 13.68 -16.95 -23.93
N ALA A 89 13.51 -16.79 -25.25
CA ALA A 89 12.89 -15.60 -25.84
C ALA A 89 11.48 -15.33 -25.30
N ALA A 90 10.68 -16.38 -25.03
CA ALA A 90 9.32 -16.20 -24.52
C ALA A 90 9.29 -15.63 -23.09
N LEU A 91 10.21 -16.05 -22.21
CA LEU A 91 10.33 -15.49 -20.86
C LEU A 91 10.97 -14.10 -20.87
N ASP A 92 11.94 -13.86 -21.75
CA ASP A 92 12.56 -12.54 -21.90
C ASP A 92 11.56 -11.51 -22.42
N GLU A 93 10.77 -11.87 -23.44
CA GLU A 93 9.68 -11.03 -23.96
C GLU A 93 8.67 -10.74 -22.85
N ARG A 94 8.29 -11.75 -22.06
CA ARG A 94 7.35 -11.54 -20.95
C ARG A 94 7.88 -10.58 -19.89
N LEU A 95 9.17 -10.65 -19.55
CA LEU A 95 9.78 -9.72 -18.60
C LEU A 95 9.94 -8.31 -19.20
N ARG A 96 10.23 -8.21 -20.49
CA ARG A 96 10.23 -6.92 -21.21
C ARG A 96 8.85 -6.30 -21.24
N ASP A 97 7.80 -7.08 -21.51
CA ASP A 97 6.41 -6.63 -21.43
C ASP A 97 6.08 -6.10 -20.04
N VAL A 98 6.49 -6.81 -18.99
CA VAL A 98 6.30 -6.35 -17.61
C VAL A 98 7.06 -5.05 -17.37
N LEU A 99 8.31 -4.92 -17.81
CA LEU A 99 9.06 -3.66 -17.69
C LEU A 99 8.42 -2.51 -18.49
N ALA A 100 7.89 -2.79 -19.67
CA ALA A 100 7.18 -1.83 -20.49
C ALA A 100 5.88 -1.39 -19.80
N GLU A 101 5.10 -2.34 -19.29
CA GLU A 101 3.90 -2.09 -18.48
C GLU A 101 4.24 -1.27 -17.23
N LEU A 102 5.37 -1.54 -16.56
CA LEU A 102 5.84 -0.75 -15.42
C LEU A 102 6.21 0.67 -15.80
N ARG A 103 6.88 0.85 -16.94
CA ARG A 103 7.22 2.18 -17.44
C ARG A 103 5.94 2.96 -17.76
N THR A 104 5.00 2.34 -18.48
CA THR A 104 3.68 2.93 -18.74
C THR A 104 2.96 3.24 -17.43
N THR A 105 2.98 2.33 -16.46
CA THR A 105 2.38 2.53 -15.14
C THR A 105 3.04 3.69 -14.40
N LEU A 106 4.35 3.88 -14.48
CA LEU A 106 5.05 5.02 -13.87
C LEU A 106 4.67 6.35 -14.54
N GLU A 107 4.51 6.32 -15.86
CA GLU A 107 4.09 7.47 -16.67
C GLU A 107 2.63 7.82 -16.37
N THR A 108 1.75 6.83 -16.20
CA THR A 108 0.34 7.02 -15.83
C THR A 108 0.12 7.15 -14.32
N ALA A 109 1.11 6.86 -13.47
CA ALA A 109 0.96 6.87 -12.02
C ALA A 109 0.64 8.28 -11.53
N ASP A 110 1.23 9.32 -12.12
CA ASP A 110 0.91 10.69 -11.76
C ASP A 110 -0.57 10.99 -12.03
N TYR A 111 -1.10 10.52 -13.16
CA TYR A 111 -2.50 10.68 -13.53
C TYR A 111 -3.42 9.87 -12.60
N ASN A 112 -3.14 8.58 -12.41
CA ASN A 112 -3.96 7.69 -11.58
C ASN A 112 -3.96 8.10 -10.11
N ILE A 113 -2.81 8.52 -9.58
CA ILE A 113 -2.71 8.99 -8.19
C ILE A 113 -3.37 10.36 -8.04
N SER A 114 -3.22 11.26 -9.01
CA SER A 114 -3.95 12.55 -9.00
C SER A 114 -5.46 12.35 -9.04
N ASN A 115 -5.95 11.41 -9.85
CA ASN A 115 -7.37 11.06 -9.91
C ASN A 115 -7.86 10.43 -8.60
N LEU A 116 -7.09 9.50 -8.01
CA LEU A 116 -7.40 8.93 -6.70
C LEU A 116 -7.52 10.04 -5.66
N TYR A 117 -6.56 10.96 -5.64
CA TYR A 117 -6.55 12.06 -4.71
C TYR A 117 -7.71 13.03 -4.94
N SER A 118 -7.98 13.42 -6.18
CA SER A 118 -9.12 14.28 -6.52
C SER A 118 -10.45 13.65 -6.09
N LEU A 119 -10.60 12.34 -6.30
CA LEU A 119 -11.77 11.59 -5.86
C LEU A 119 -11.88 11.58 -4.33
N VAL A 120 -10.80 11.27 -3.61
CA VAL A 120 -10.79 11.28 -2.13
C VAL A 120 -11.06 12.69 -1.59
N SER A 121 -10.37 13.72 -2.10
CA SER A 121 -10.55 15.13 -1.72
C SER A 121 -11.98 15.61 -1.96
N THR A 122 -12.61 15.19 -3.06
CA THR A 122 -14.02 15.49 -3.34
C THR A 122 -14.93 14.97 -2.22
N PHE A 123 -14.71 13.75 -1.74
CA PHE A 123 -15.51 13.13 -0.68
C PHE A 123 -15.13 13.57 0.75
N THR A 124 -13.91 14.05 0.97
CA THR A 124 -13.46 14.51 2.30
C THR A 124 -13.60 16.01 2.52
N SER A 125 -13.57 16.81 1.45
CA SER A 125 -13.52 18.27 1.51
C SER A 125 -14.67 18.92 0.74
N THR A 126 -14.72 18.80 -0.59
CA THR A 126 -15.65 19.60 -1.42
C THR A 126 -17.12 19.26 -1.21
N VAL A 127 -17.47 17.97 -1.25
CA VAL A 127 -18.86 17.51 -1.06
C VAL A 127 -19.30 17.73 0.38
N PRO A 128 -18.50 17.40 1.42
CA PRO A 128 -18.86 17.77 2.78
C PRO A 128 -19.00 19.29 2.96
N ALA A 129 -18.07 20.10 2.48
CA ALA A 129 -18.14 21.56 2.62
C ALA A 129 -19.41 22.16 2.03
N THR A 130 -19.91 21.62 0.92
CA THR A 130 -21.11 22.13 0.24
C THR A 130 -22.40 21.55 0.82
N ILE A 131 -22.49 20.22 0.91
CA ILE A 131 -23.69 19.52 1.36
C ILE A 131 -23.88 19.68 2.86
N VAL A 132 -22.83 19.48 3.66
CA VAL A 132 -22.91 19.57 5.13
C VAL A 132 -23.15 21.01 5.55
N ALA A 133 -22.50 22.00 4.92
CA ALA A 133 -22.80 23.40 5.23
C ALA A 133 -24.25 23.77 4.85
N THR A 134 -24.75 23.33 3.70
CA THR A 134 -26.13 23.62 3.28
C THR A 134 -27.15 22.93 4.20
N MET A 135 -26.94 21.65 4.53
CA MET A 135 -27.82 20.92 5.45
C MET A 135 -27.71 21.43 6.88
N ALA A 136 -26.54 21.90 7.31
CA ALA A 136 -26.35 22.53 8.62
C ALA A 136 -27.24 23.76 8.78
N LEU A 137 -27.50 24.48 7.69
CA LEU A 137 -28.38 25.65 7.67
C LEU A 137 -29.86 25.28 7.62
N ILE A 138 -30.24 24.26 6.84
CA ILE A 138 -31.66 23.86 6.65
C ILE A 138 -32.18 23.01 7.83
N GLY A 139 -31.30 22.25 8.49
CA GLY A 139 -31.60 21.44 9.67
C GLY A 139 -31.83 19.96 9.38
N GLY A 140 -31.22 19.11 10.21
CA GLY A 140 -31.45 17.66 10.30
C GLY A 140 -30.59 16.77 9.39
N GLY A 141 -30.00 15.72 9.96
CA GLY A 141 -29.30 14.64 9.23
C GLY A 141 -27.92 15.03 8.72
N VAL A 142 -27.36 16.10 9.28
CA VAL A 142 -26.08 16.70 8.88
C VAL A 142 -24.93 15.79 9.30
N ALA A 143 -24.98 15.29 10.53
CA ALA A 143 -23.94 14.42 11.07
C ALA A 143 -23.93 13.07 10.37
N THR A 144 -25.10 12.48 10.13
CA THR A 144 -25.23 11.21 9.41
C THR A 144 -24.72 11.32 7.98
N THR A 145 -24.99 12.43 7.30
CA THR A 145 -24.53 12.65 5.92
C THR A 145 -23.02 12.86 5.86
N ALA A 146 -22.47 13.69 6.76
CA ALA A 146 -21.03 13.92 6.85
C ALA A 146 -20.26 12.62 7.14
N LEU A 147 -20.76 11.81 8.08
CA LEU A 147 -20.16 10.52 8.43
C LEU A 147 -20.27 9.52 7.29
N ALA A 148 -21.41 9.46 6.60
CA ALA A 148 -21.60 8.58 5.44
C ALA A 148 -20.65 8.95 4.30
N LEU A 149 -20.50 10.24 3.98
CA LEU A 149 -19.57 10.71 2.95
C LEU A 149 -18.12 10.38 3.32
N ALA A 150 -17.72 10.61 4.57
CA ALA A 150 -16.38 10.27 5.04
C ALA A 150 -16.13 8.74 5.00
N ALA A 151 -17.13 7.92 5.38
CA ALA A 151 -17.04 6.47 5.31
C ALA A 151 -16.95 5.95 3.87
N VAL A 152 -17.72 6.53 2.93
CA VAL A 152 -17.61 6.23 1.50
C VAL A 152 -16.22 6.60 0.99
N GLY A 153 -15.71 7.78 1.37
CA GLY A 153 -14.34 8.20 1.08
C GLY A 153 -13.30 7.19 1.57
N LEU A 154 -13.45 6.69 2.80
CA LEU A 154 -12.56 5.67 3.37
C LEU A 154 -12.58 4.38 2.56
N VAL A 155 -13.77 3.87 2.21
CA VAL A 155 -13.90 2.66 1.40
C VAL A 155 -13.25 2.84 0.02
N LEU A 156 -13.48 3.99 -0.63
CA LEU A 156 -12.88 4.31 -1.91
C LEU A 156 -11.34 4.41 -1.80
N ALA A 157 -10.82 5.01 -0.74
CA ALA A 157 -9.39 5.08 -0.46
C ALA A 157 -8.76 3.69 -0.26
N LEU A 158 -9.45 2.79 0.46
CA LEU A 158 -8.98 1.42 0.68
C LEU A 158 -8.98 0.59 -0.62
N VAL A 159 -10.03 0.72 -1.45
CA VAL A 159 -10.18 -0.03 -2.70
C VAL A 159 -9.23 0.49 -3.79
N SER A 160 -9.14 1.82 -3.94
CA SER A 160 -8.29 2.43 -4.98
C SER A 160 -6.81 2.10 -4.80
N GLY A 161 -6.33 2.03 -3.54
CA GLY A 161 -4.97 1.59 -3.24
C GLY A 161 -4.65 0.15 -3.67
N LEU A 162 -5.66 -0.72 -3.81
CA LEU A 162 -5.51 -2.11 -4.25
C LEU A 162 -5.60 -2.29 -5.77
N VAL A 163 -6.33 -1.40 -6.45
CA VAL A 163 -6.59 -1.53 -7.90
C VAL A 163 -5.53 -0.83 -8.74
N ILE A 164 -5.03 0.32 -8.28
CA ILE A 164 -4.15 1.18 -9.07
C ILE A 164 -2.69 0.76 -8.96
N TYR A 165 -2.29 0.19 -7.81
CA TYR A 165 -0.89 -0.11 -7.53
C TYR A 165 -0.59 -1.61 -7.74
N PRO A 166 0.38 -1.98 -8.59
CA PRO A 166 0.69 -3.39 -8.84
C PRO A 166 1.26 -4.09 -7.58
N PHE A 167 0.64 -5.21 -7.20
CA PHE A 167 0.86 -5.89 -5.91
C PHE A 167 2.29 -6.35 -5.65
N GLU A 168 3.05 -6.65 -6.71
CA GLU A 168 4.44 -7.13 -6.65
C GLU A 168 5.40 -6.09 -6.07
N PHE A 169 5.07 -4.80 -6.26
CA PHE A 169 5.91 -3.65 -5.89
C PHE A 169 5.54 -3.08 -4.52
N GLY A 170 4.51 -3.63 -3.89
CA GLY A 170 4.08 -3.25 -2.55
C GLY A 170 5.04 -3.78 -1.49
N VAL A 171 5.26 -3.01 -0.43
CA VAL A 171 6.08 -3.47 0.71
C VAL A 171 5.40 -4.66 1.38
N PRO A 172 6.14 -5.70 1.79
CA PRO A 172 5.52 -6.78 2.55
C PRO A 172 4.83 -6.24 3.81
N THR A 173 3.66 -6.81 4.13
CA THR A 173 2.86 -6.47 5.31
C THR A 173 3.70 -6.61 6.57
N PRO A 174 3.71 -5.63 7.48
CA PRO A 174 4.36 -5.77 8.76
C PRO A 174 3.63 -6.83 9.61
N PRO A 175 4.32 -7.45 10.60
CA PRO A 175 3.71 -8.45 11.47
C PRO A 175 2.50 -7.87 12.23
N TRP A 176 1.46 -8.67 12.45
CA TRP A 176 0.25 -8.23 13.17
C TRP A 176 0.56 -7.64 14.57
N LYS A 177 1.61 -8.13 15.24
CA LYS A 177 2.07 -7.63 16.55
C LYS A 177 2.45 -6.15 16.52
N THR A 178 2.87 -5.63 15.37
CA THR A 178 3.24 -4.21 15.22
C THR A 178 2.03 -3.27 15.31
N TYR A 179 0.81 -3.78 15.20
CA TYR A 179 -0.43 -3.00 15.35
C TYR A 179 -0.91 -2.92 16.80
N LEU A 180 -0.37 -3.74 17.72
CA LEU A 180 -0.74 -3.73 19.14
C LEU A 180 -0.63 -2.33 19.80
N PRO A 181 0.41 -1.51 19.50
CA PRO A 181 0.49 -0.18 20.09
C PRO A 181 -0.68 0.73 19.73
N LEU A 182 -1.40 0.47 18.62
CA LEU A 182 -2.59 1.23 18.25
C LEU A 182 -3.71 1.09 19.29
N LEU A 183 -3.72 0.02 20.09
CA LEU A 183 -4.67 -0.15 21.21
C LEU A 183 -4.48 0.92 22.29
N SER A 184 -3.31 1.59 22.34
CA SER A 184 -3.09 2.72 23.24
C SER A 184 -3.98 3.93 22.92
N ALA A 185 -4.59 4.00 21.74
CA ALA A 185 -5.55 5.05 21.40
C ALA A 185 -6.76 5.05 22.35
N LEU A 186 -7.19 3.89 22.86
CA LEU A 186 -8.33 3.80 23.79
C LEU A 186 -8.05 4.44 25.16
N PRO A 187 -6.99 4.08 25.91
CA PRO A 187 -6.69 4.75 27.18
C PRO A 187 -6.32 6.23 26.98
N ILE A 188 -5.69 6.60 25.86
CA ILE A 188 -5.43 8.01 25.53
C ILE A 188 -6.76 8.77 25.33
N TYR A 189 -7.72 8.20 24.60
CA TYR A 189 -9.05 8.77 24.42
C TYR A 189 -9.75 8.99 25.75
N LEU A 190 -9.76 7.98 26.64
CA LEU A 190 -10.38 8.09 27.96
C LEU A 190 -9.74 9.20 28.82
N LEU A 191 -8.42 9.33 28.76
CA LEU A 191 -7.70 10.40 29.45
C LEU A 191 -8.03 11.79 28.88
N LEU A 192 -8.04 11.95 27.54
CA LEU A 192 -8.35 13.22 26.88
C LEU A 192 -9.80 13.64 27.09
N TRP A 193 -10.72 12.66 27.10
CA TRP A 193 -12.11 12.87 27.44
C TRP A 193 -12.27 13.35 28.89
N TRP A 194 -11.55 12.74 29.83
CA TRP A 194 -11.53 13.18 31.23
C TRP A 194 -10.96 14.60 31.39
N LEU A 195 -9.92 14.94 30.62
CA LEU A 195 -9.33 16.28 30.55
C LEU A 195 -10.18 17.32 29.80
N LYS A 196 -11.32 16.90 29.22
CA LYS A 196 -12.23 17.76 28.43
C LYS A 196 -11.54 18.49 27.28
N VAL A 197 -10.58 17.83 26.62
CA VAL A 197 -9.91 18.36 25.43
C VAL A 197 -10.91 18.37 24.26
N GLU A 198 -10.84 19.39 23.40
CA GLU A 198 -11.66 19.43 22.19
C GLU A 198 -11.27 18.30 21.22
N ALA A 199 -12.27 17.63 20.63
CA ALA A 199 -12.10 16.51 19.70
C ALA A 199 -11.12 15.40 20.20
N PRO A 200 -11.43 14.76 21.35
CA PRO A 200 -10.52 13.81 22.00
C PRO A 200 -10.24 12.54 21.19
N LEU A 201 -11.18 12.06 20.37
CA LEU A 201 -11.01 10.87 19.53
C LEU A 201 -9.97 11.12 18.43
N THR A 202 -10.08 12.26 17.74
CA THR A 202 -9.14 12.63 16.67
C THR A 202 -7.72 12.78 17.20
N LEU A 203 -7.55 13.43 18.35
CA LEU A 203 -6.25 13.56 19.00
C LEU A 203 -5.73 12.22 19.54
N ALA A 204 -6.60 11.36 20.08
CA ALA A 204 -6.23 10.02 20.52
C ALA A 204 -5.75 9.13 19.37
N LEU A 205 -6.37 9.23 18.19
CA LEU A 205 -5.88 8.56 16.98
C LEU A 205 -4.51 9.10 16.57
N ALA A 206 -4.29 10.41 16.63
CA ALA A 206 -3.00 11.01 16.30
C ALA A 206 -1.89 10.50 17.24
N LEU A 207 -2.10 10.60 18.55
CA LEU A 207 -1.10 10.23 19.58
C LEU A 207 -0.92 8.72 19.69
N GLY A 208 -2.02 7.95 19.71
CA GLY A 208 -2.00 6.50 19.85
C GLY A 208 -1.42 5.77 18.64
N SER A 209 -1.40 6.41 17.46
CA SER A 209 -0.75 5.86 16.26
C SER A 209 0.74 6.18 16.14
N VAL A 210 1.31 7.08 16.96
CA VAL A 210 2.74 7.44 16.92
C VAL A 210 3.67 6.23 17.06
N PRO A 211 3.51 5.34 18.07
CA PRO A 211 4.42 4.20 18.22
C PRO A 211 4.35 3.25 17.01
N THR A 212 3.13 2.96 16.53
CA THR A 212 2.91 2.12 15.35
C THR A 212 3.51 2.75 14.10
N SER A 213 3.37 4.07 13.92
CA SER A 213 3.94 4.82 12.80
C SER A 213 5.47 4.69 12.76
N ILE A 214 6.13 4.85 13.91
CA ILE A 214 7.59 4.70 14.03
C ILE A 214 7.99 3.28 13.62
N VAL A 215 7.36 2.25 14.19
CA VAL A 215 7.67 0.84 13.87
C VAL A 215 7.45 0.53 12.39
N HIS A 216 6.34 0.99 11.80
CA HIS A 216 6.04 0.79 10.38
C HIS A 216 7.02 1.53 9.47
N PHE A 217 7.43 2.74 9.85
CA PHE A 217 8.45 3.49 9.12
C PHE A 217 9.80 2.75 9.11
N TRP A 218 10.25 2.25 10.27
CA TRP A 218 11.48 1.46 10.37
C TRP A 218 11.39 0.15 9.59
N TRP A 219 10.25 -0.54 9.64
CA TRP A 219 9.98 -1.74 8.87
C TRP A 219 10.10 -1.48 7.37
N THR A 220 9.36 -0.50 6.86
CA THR A 220 9.40 -0.10 5.45
C THR A 220 10.80 0.29 4.99
N ARG A 221 11.54 1.05 5.83
CA ARG A 221 12.93 1.42 5.54
C ARG A 221 13.86 0.21 5.51
N SER A 222 13.65 -0.77 6.39
CA SER A 222 14.45 -2.00 6.44
C SER A 222 14.21 -2.86 5.19
N GLU A 223 12.95 -3.02 4.77
CA GLU A 223 12.61 -3.78 3.56
C GLU A 223 13.18 -3.15 2.28
N LEU A 224 13.18 -1.81 2.17
CA LEU A 224 13.87 -1.14 1.07
C LEU A 224 15.39 -1.36 1.10
N LYS A 225 16.01 -1.28 2.28
CA LYS A 225 17.44 -1.57 2.44
C LYS A 225 17.78 -3.00 2.04
N LYS A 226 16.90 -3.97 2.30
CA LYS A 226 17.08 -5.35 1.85
C LYS A 226 17.06 -5.45 0.33
N LEU A 227 16.17 -4.73 -0.35
CA LEU A 227 16.16 -4.70 -1.81
C LEU A 227 17.44 -4.05 -2.38
N ASP A 228 17.90 -2.95 -1.80
CA ASP A 228 19.19 -2.33 -2.14
C ASP A 228 20.35 -3.32 -1.94
N LYS A 229 20.41 -3.98 -0.78
CA LYS A 229 21.43 -5.00 -0.47
C LYS A 229 21.38 -6.17 -1.45
N ALA A 230 20.20 -6.67 -1.79
CA ALA A 230 20.03 -7.75 -2.75
C ALA A 230 20.52 -7.36 -4.14
N ARG A 231 20.21 -6.14 -4.58
CA ARG A 231 20.72 -5.59 -5.83
C ARG A 231 22.24 -5.45 -5.82
N ASP A 232 22.82 -4.96 -4.72
CA ASP A 232 24.26 -4.78 -4.61
C ASP A 232 25.01 -6.12 -4.56
N MET A 233 24.45 -7.15 -3.94
CA MET A 233 24.97 -8.53 -4.03
C MET A 233 25.00 -9.02 -5.48
N VAL A 234 23.89 -8.88 -6.22
CA VAL A 234 23.83 -9.26 -7.64
C VAL A 234 24.86 -8.47 -8.47
N ARG A 235 25.00 -7.16 -8.21
CA ARG A 235 25.94 -6.29 -8.91
C ARG A 235 27.40 -6.68 -8.67
N VAL A 236 27.77 -7.02 -7.44
CA VAL A 236 29.13 -7.45 -7.11
C VAL A 236 29.42 -8.80 -7.73
N ALA A 237 28.46 -9.72 -7.70
CA ALA A 237 28.57 -11.00 -8.39
C ALA A 237 28.75 -10.81 -9.91
N ALA A 238 27.93 -9.96 -10.55
CA ALA A 238 27.97 -9.69 -11.99
C ALA A 238 29.29 -9.04 -12.45
N ARG A 239 29.95 -8.27 -11.59
CA ARG A 239 31.22 -7.59 -11.89
C ARG A 239 32.46 -8.37 -11.48
N SER A 240 32.28 -9.48 -10.78
CA SER A 240 33.40 -10.28 -10.30
C SER A 240 34.20 -10.85 -11.47
N VAL A 241 35.52 -10.77 -11.37
CA VAL A 241 36.44 -11.46 -12.28
C VAL A 241 36.81 -12.78 -11.61
N GLY A 242 36.30 -13.90 -12.13
CA GLY A 242 36.50 -15.23 -11.54
C GLY A 242 35.24 -15.78 -10.89
N ASN A 243 35.35 -16.36 -9.69
CA ASN A 243 34.23 -16.97 -8.99
C ASN A 243 33.40 -15.90 -8.24
N PRO A 244 32.12 -15.68 -8.61
CA PRO A 244 31.27 -14.67 -7.96
C PRO A 244 31.03 -14.92 -6.48
N TYR A 245 31.05 -16.17 -6.04
CA TYR A 245 30.92 -16.52 -4.63
C TYR A 245 32.05 -15.91 -3.79
N HIS A 246 33.30 -16.06 -4.26
CA HIS A 246 34.46 -15.50 -3.55
C HIS A 246 34.40 -13.97 -3.47
N ALA A 247 33.84 -13.29 -4.48
CA ALA A 247 33.65 -11.85 -4.43
C ALA A 247 32.65 -11.44 -3.33
N LEU A 248 31.53 -12.16 -3.21
CA LEU A 248 30.52 -11.90 -2.18
C LEU A 248 31.06 -12.14 -0.76
N VAL A 249 31.84 -13.20 -0.56
CA VAL A 249 32.50 -13.51 0.72
C VAL A 249 33.59 -12.49 1.05
N ARG A 250 34.42 -12.09 0.06
CA ARG A 250 35.47 -11.08 0.23
C ARG A 250 34.90 -9.74 0.69
N GLU A 251 33.76 -9.35 0.12
CA GLU A 251 33.04 -8.12 0.49
C GLU A 251 32.16 -8.29 1.73
N LYS A 252 32.22 -9.46 2.40
CA LYS A 252 31.49 -9.78 3.64
C LYS A 252 29.98 -9.60 3.51
N MET A 253 29.44 -9.87 2.32
CA MET A 253 28.00 -9.76 2.08
C MET A 253 27.23 -11.02 2.48
N ILE A 254 27.90 -12.18 2.36
CA ILE A 254 27.42 -13.50 2.78
C ILE A 254 28.56 -14.25 3.50
N GLY A 255 28.21 -15.11 4.46
CA GLY A 255 29.12 -16.09 5.04
C GLY A 255 29.07 -17.41 4.25
N ASP A 256 27.85 -17.87 3.98
CA ASP A 256 27.57 -19.13 3.29
C ASP A 256 26.55 -18.95 2.15
N PRO A 257 26.51 -19.85 1.14
CA PRO A 257 25.53 -19.78 0.04
C PRO A 257 24.08 -19.87 0.52
N GLU A 258 23.83 -20.55 1.65
CA GLU A 258 22.51 -20.71 2.24
C GLU A 258 21.95 -19.41 2.82
N ASP A 259 22.79 -18.39 3.09
CA ASP A 259 22.34 -17.06 3.52
C ASP A 259 21.42 -16.41 2.48
N LEU A 260 21.57 -16.77 1.21
CA LEU A 260 20.71 -16.30 0.11
C LEU A 260 19.30 -16.91 0.16
N LEU A 261 19.16 -18.07 0.82
CA LEU A 261 17.89 -18.79 1.02
C LEU A 261 17.15 -18.34 2.28
N SER A 262 17.72 -17.41 3.05
CA SER A 262 17.14 -16.92 4.30
C SER A 262 15.69 -16.44 4.13
N PRO A 263 14.78 -16.80 5.05
CA PRO A 263 13.37 -16.36 5.01
C PRO A 263 13.20 -14.86 5.23
N GLU A 264 14.28 -14.13 5.55
CA GLU A 264 14.28 -12.69 5.70
C GLU A 264 14.04 -11.94 4.39
N TRP A 265 14.38 -12.55 3.25
CA TRP A 265 14.20 -11.99 1.91
C TRP A 265 12.75 -12.15 1.44
N ARG A 266 12.13 -11.08 0.93
CA ARG A 266 10.72 -11.08 0.50
C ARG A 266 10.55 -10.35 -0.83
N GLY A 267 9.53 -10.72 -1.60
CA GLY A 267 9.22 -10.11 -2.90
C GLY A 267 10.44 -10.10 -3.83
N PHE A 268 10.75 -8.93 -4.40
CA PHE A 268 11.87 -8.79 -5.33
C PHE A 268 13.25 -9.02 -4.71
N SER A 269 13.46 -8.76 -3.41
CA SER A 269 14.74 -9.06 -2.78
C SER A 269 14.98 -10.57 -2.76
N ARG A 270 13.91 -11.35 -2.53
CA ARG A 270 13.96 -12.82 -2.59
C ARG A 270 14.19 -13.31 -4.01
N ALA A 271 13.55 -12.69 -5.00
CA ALA A 271 13.78 -13.03 -6.40
C ALA A 271 15.24 -12.83 -6.81
N ALA A 272 15.84 -11.71 -6.38
CA ALA A 272 17.25 -11.41 -6.61
C ALA A 272 18.17 -12.43 -5.92
N THR A 273 17.93 -12.77 -4.65
CA THR A 273 18.79 -13.72 -3.92
C THR A 273 18.62 -15.16 -4.39
N LEU A 274 17.40 -15.59 -4.72
CA LEU A 274 17.14 -16.91 -5.30
C LEU A 274 17.69 -17.04 -6.71
N GLY A 275 17.54 -16.00 -7.55
CA GLY A 275 18.17 -15.96 -8.87
C GLY A 275 19.69 -16.01 -8.79
N LEU A 276 20.28 -15.25 -7.87
CA LEU A 276 21.71 -15.30 -7.59
C LEU A 276 22.14 -16.69 -7.10
N TRP A 277 21.41 -17.29 -6.18
CA TRP A 277 21.67 -18.64 -5.66
C TRP A 277 21.64 -19.69 -6.78
N GLN A 278 20.64 -19.62 -7.67
CA GLN A 278 20.52 -20.50 -8.83
C GLN A 278 21.73 -20.41 -9.77
N VAL A 279 22.22 -19.20 -10.03
CA VAL A 279 23.43 -18.99 -10.84
C VAL A 279 24.69 -19.47 -10.12
N LEU A 280 24.81 -19.23 -8.81
CA LEU A 280 25.97 -19.70 -8.03
C LEU A 280 26.04 -21.23 -7.97
N LEU A 281 24.89 -21.90 -7.88
CA LEU A 281 24.81 -23.36 -7.77
C LEU A 281 25.04 -24.06 -9.12
N HIS A 282 24.44 -23.55 -10.19
CA HIS A 282 24.40 -24.23 -11.49
C HIS A 282 25.28 -23.59 -12.57
N GLY A 283 25.99 -22.50 -12.26
CA GLY A 283 26.86 -21.77 -13.20
C GLY A 283 26.11 -20.71 -14.02
N GLY A 284 26.51 -20.47 -15.26
CA GLY A 284 25.80 -19.52 -16.15
C GLY A 284 25.94 -18.04 -15.75
N TYR A 285 27.16 -17.61 -15.43
CA TYR A 285 27.48 -16.27 -14.93
C TYR A 285 27.10 -15.14 -15.90
N GLU A 286 26.96 -15.43 -17.19
CA GLU A 286 26.42 -14.52 -18.20
C GLU A 286 25.00 -14.01 -17.86
N ASN A 287 24.23 -14.78 -17.10
CA ASN A 287 22.89 -14.39 -16.66
C ASN A 287 22.90 -13.39 -15.49
N LEU A 288 24.02 -13.20 -14.79
CA LEU A 288 24.12 -12.24 -13.68
C LEU A 288 23.93 -10.81 -14.16
N ARG A 289 24.45 -10.49 -15.35
CA ARG A 289 24.30 -9.15 -15.93
C ARG A 289 22.83 -8.84 -16.23
N ARG A 290 22.09 -9.82 -16.78
CA ARG A 290 20.65 -9.68 -17.01
C ARG A 290 19.91 -9.51 -15.68
N LEU A 291 20.23 -10.31 -14.67
CA LEU A 291 19.64 -10.19 -13.34
C LEU A 291 19.93 -8.81 -12.71
N GLU A 292 21.16 -8.29 -12.83
CA GLU A 292 21.53 -6.93 -12.38
C GLU A 292 20.69 -5.87 -13.10
N GLU A 293 20.55 -5.98 -14.42
CA GLU A 293 19.79 -5.03 -15.25
C GLU A 293 18.31 -5.00 -14.83
N TYR A 294 17.65 -6.16 -14.75
CA TYR A 294 16.23 -6.25 -14.36
C TYR A 294 15.99 -5.74 -12.93
N ILE A 295 16.79 -6.19 -11.95
CA ILE A 295 16.63 -5.76 -10.55
C ILE A 295 16.94 -4.27 -10.39
N SER A 296 17.93 -3.73 -11.12
CA SER A 296 18.24 -2.30 -11.07
C SER A 296 17.09 -1.45 -11.61
N GLN A 297 16.46 -1.86 -12.71
CA GLN A 297 15.30 -1.16 -13.26
C GLN A 297 14.10 -1.19 -12.29
N ILE A 298 13.82 -2.34 -11.68
CA ILE A 298 12.76 -2.47 -10.68
C ILE A 298 13.02 -1.58 -9.45
N LEU A 299 14.25 -1.61 -8.92
CA LEU A 299 14.64 -0.78 -7.78
C LEU A 299 14.53 0.71 -8.10
N GLU A 300 14.94 1.12 -9.30
CA GLU A 300 14.83 2.49 -9.76
C GLU A 300 13.36 2.92 -9.89
N PHE A 301 12.50 2.06 -10.45
CA PHE A 301 11.06 2.28 -10.50
C PHE A 301 10.47 2.49 -9.10
N VAL A 302 10.77 1.60 -8.13
CA VAL A 302 10.28 1.72 -6.75
C VAL A 302 10.75 3.03 -6.10
N LYS A 303 12.01 3.43 -6.31
CA LYS A 303 12.55 4.69 -5.79
C LYS A 303 11.88 5.91 -6.43
N ARG A 304 11.67 5.90 -7.76
CA ARG A 304 11.01 6.99 -8.50
C ARG A 304 9.55 7.14 -8.08
N LEU A 305 8.81 6.05 -7.99
CA LEU A 305 7.41 6.03 -7.55
C LEU A 305 7.26 6.58 -6.11
N ARG A 306 8.16 6.19 -5.21
CA ARG A 306 8.20 6.74 -3.83
C ARG A 306 8.59 8.21 -3.78
N SER A 307 9.50 8.64 -4.64
CA SER A 307 9.93 10.04 -4.70
C SER A 307 8.74 10.93 -5.12
N LYS A 308 8.04 10.53 -6.18
CA LYS A 308 6.82 11.20 -6.66
C LYS A 308 5.74 11.24 -5.57
N THR A 309 5.56 10.14 -4.85
CA THR A 309 4.50 10.04 -3.82
C THR A 309 4.80 10.78 -2.51
N ARG A 310 6.00 11.33 -2.31
CA ARG A 310 6.27 12.23 -1.17
C ARG A 310 5.44 13.51 -1.23
N VAL A 311 5.21 14.03 -2.44
CA VAL A 311 4.41 15.25 -2.63
C VAL A 311 2.96 15.01 -2.20
N PHE A 312 2.43 13.80 -2.42
CA PHE A 312 1.08 13.46 -1.97
C PHE A 312 0.91 13.44 -0.45
N LEU A 313 1.95 13.09 0.31
CA LEU A 313 1.89 13.22 1.77
C LEU A 313 1.69 14.69 2.18
N LEU A 314 2.39 15.61 1.51
CA LEU A 314 2.22 17.04 1.77
C LEU A 314 0.79 17.48 1.43
N TYR A 315 0.27 17.08 0.27
CA TYR A 315 -1.12 17.38 -0.10
C TYR A 315 -2.12 16.83 0.92
N ALA A 316 -1.98 15.57 1.34
CA ALA A 316 -2.86 14.96 2.34
C ALA A 316 -2.83 15.69 3.70
N VAL A 317 -1.67 16.22 4.12
CA VAL A 317 -1.55 17.03 5.35
C VAL A 317 -2.19 18.41 5.18
N VAL A 318 -1.97 19.06 4.03
CA VAL A 318 -2.61 20.35 3.73
C VAL A 318 -4.14 20.20 3.66
N GLU A 319 -4.63 19.16 3.00
CA GLU A 319 -6.06 18.85 2.91
C GLU A 319 -6.65 18.54 4.28
N ALA A 320 -5.95 17.76 5.11
CA ALA A 320 -6.34 17.52 6.49
C ALA A 320 -6.54 18.84 7.26
N ALA A 321 -5.62 19.79 7.11
CA ALA A 321 -5.78 21.12 7.70
C ALA A 321 -6.99 21.86 7.12
N ILE A 322 -7.13 21.92 5.79
CA ILE A 322 -8.24 22.59 5.11
C ILE A 322 -9.59 22.04 5.60
N VAL A 323 -9.74 20.71 5.69
CA VAL A 323 -10.98 20.08 6.16
C VAL A 323 -11.27 20.46 7.62
N GLY A 324 -10.27 20.43 8.49
CA GLY A 324 -10.42 20.88 9.88
C GLY A 324 -10.90 22.34 9.98
N ALA A 325 -10.32 23.23 9.16
CA ALA A 325 -10.74 24.63 9.09
C ALA A 325 -12.16 24.82 8.53
N ILE A 326 -12.53 24.08 7.47
CA ILE A 326 -13.87 24.15 6.86
C ILE A 326 -14.93 23.85 7.91
N TYR A 327 -14.81 22.71 8.61
CA TYR A 327 -15.79 22.35 9.62
C TYR A 327 -15.86 23.37 10.77
N ALA A 328 -14.72 23.94 11.17
CA ALA A 328 -14.67 24.95 12.22
C ALA A 328 -15.42 26.22 11.82
N VAL A 329 -15.25 26.68 10.58
CA VAL A 329 -15.98 27.83 10.03
C VAL A 329 -17.47 27.54 9.94
N VAL A 330 -17.86 26.33 9.50
CA VAL A 330 -19.28 25.92 9.43
C VAL A 330 -19.90 25.94 10.84
N VAL A 331 -19.22 25.40 11.85
CA VAL A 331 -19.73 25.43 13.23
C VAL A 331 -19.77 26.86 13.79
N ALA A 332 -18.77 27.69 13.50
CA ALA A 332 -18.73 29.09 13.93
C ALA A 332 -19.85 29.95 13.31
N SER A 333 -20.30 29.62 12.09
CA SER A 333 -21.46 30.28 11.46
C SER A 333 -22.76 30.14 12.28
N GLY A 334 -22.82 29.15 13.19
CA GLY A 334 -23.91 29.00 14.16
C GLY A 334 -24.14 30.24 15.02
N ALA A 335 -23.09 30.96 15.39
CA ALA A 335 -23.20 32.18 16.19
C ALA A 335 -23.91 33.32 15.44
N LEU A 336 -23.66 33.44 14.14
CA LEU A 336 -24.39 34.39 13.27
C LEU A 336 -25.89 34.04 13.19
N LEU A 337 -26.18 32.73 13.13
CA LEU A 337 -27.55 32.23 12.98
C LEU A 337 -28.38 32.43 14.23
N GLN A 338 -27.77 32.25 15.41
CA GLN A 338 -28.40 32.56 16.69
C GLN A 338 -28.65 34.07 16.87
N GLY A 339 -27.80 34.93 16.28
CA GLY A 339 -27.99 36.39 16.28
C GLY A 339 -29.11 36.90 15.34
N GLY A 340 -29.51 36.10 14.33
CA GLY A 340 -30.50 36.49 13.32
C GLY A 340 -31.97 36.44 13.77
N GLY A 341 -32.28 35.90 14.95
CA GLY A 341 -33.61 35.93 15.57
C GLY A 341 -34.75 35.29 14.75
N GLU A 342 -35.98 35.78 14.95
CA GLU A 342 -37.20 35.28 14.28
C GLU A 342 -37.17 35.36 12.74
N TRP A 343 -36.37 36.28 12.18
CA TRP A 343 -36.29 36.47 10.72
C TRP A 343 -35.68 35.26 10.02
N MET A 344 -34.63 34.65 10.60
CA MET A 344 -34.03 33.42 10.05
C MET A 344 -34.86 32.16 10.35
N ALA A 345 -35.59 32.15 11.46
CA ALA A 345 -36.54 31.06 11.72
C ALA A 345 -37.67 31.02 10.66
N ARG A 346 -38.07 32.17 10.10
CA ARG A 346 -39.08 32.26 9.03
C ARG A 346 -38.57 31.83 7.65
N THR A 347 -37.27 31.84 7.41
CA THR A 347 -36.67 31.35 6.15
C THR A 347 -36.39 29.84 6.18
N GLY A 348 -36.75 29.15 7.26
CA GLY A 348 -36.51 27.71 7.43
C GLY A 348 -35.07 27.37 7.85
N ILE A 349 -34.27 28.38 8.21
CA ILE A 349 -32.90 28.19 8.67
C ILE A 349 -32.93 27.89 10.17
N THR A 350 -32.48 26.71 10.58
CA THR A 350 -32.53 26.27 11.98
C THR A 350 -31.13 25.98 12.53
N GLY A 351 -30.84 26.43 13.74
CA GLY A 351 -29.57 26.13 14.42
C GLY A 351 -29.40 24.66 14.84
N ALA A 352 -30.44 23.84 14.66
CA ALA A 352 -30.45 22.43 15.06
C ALA A 352 -29.40 21.60 14.29
N GLY A 353 -29.21 21.86 12.99
CA GLY A 353 -28.22 21.14 12.18
C GLY A 353 -26.78 21.43 12.60
N ILE A 354 -26.49 22.65 13.06
CA ILE A 354 -25.15 23.03 13.56
C ILE A 354 -24.89 22.42 14.94
N GLN A 355 -25.91 22.35 15.79
CA GLN A 355 -25.79 21.68 17.08
C GLN A 355 -25.54 20.18 16.91
N GLU A 356 -26.27 19.52 16.00
CA GLU A 356 -26.04 18.12 15.62
C GLU A 356 -24.61 17.91 15.10
N LEU A 357 -24.14 18.80 14.21
CA LEU A 357 -22.78 18.74 13.69
C LEU A 357 -21.72 18.91 14.79
N ARG A 358 -21.97 19.80 15.77
CA ARG A 358 -21.05 20.03 16.89
C ARG A 358 -20.91 18.81 17.80
N GLU A 359 -22.00 18.05 18.00
CA GLU A 359 -21.98 16.82 18.79
C GLU A 359 -21.22 15.69 18.09
N TRP A 360 -21.27 15.65 16.76
CA TRP A 360 -20.65 14.60 15.94
C TRP A 360 -19.34 14.99 15.26
N ILE A 361 -18.79 16.17 15.58
CA ILE A 361 -17.63 16.66 14.85
C ILE A 361 -16.40 15.75 15.01
N ASP A 362 -16.16 15.27 16.22
CA ASP A 362 -14.99 14.45 16.53
C ASP A 362 -14.95 13.12 15.74
N PRO A 363 -16.03 12.31 15.69
CA PRO A 363 -16.04 11.13 14.81
C PRO A 363 -15.93 11.47 13.31
N ILE A 364 -16.48 12.60 12.86
CA ILE A 364 -16.34 13.04 11.46
C ILE A 364 -14.87 13.35 11.12
N LEU A 365 -14.18 14.11 11.98
CA LEU A 365 -12.76 14.45 11.81
C LEU A 365 -11.87 13.19 11.92
N ALA A 366 -12.20 12.26 12.81
CA ALA A 366 -11.50 10.99 12.94
C ALA A 366 -11.60 10.12 11.67
N VAL A 367 -12.80 9.94 11.11
CA VAL A 367 -13.00 9.16 9.87
C VAL A 367 -12.35 9.85 8.68
N THR A 368 -12.40 11.18 8.62
CA THR A 368 -11.71 11.95 7.56
C THR A 368 -10.19 11.74 7.64
N SER A 369 -9.63 11.77 8.85
CA SER A 369 -8.19 11.51 9.08
C SER A 369 -7.78 10.11 8.64
N LEU A 370 -8.60 9.09 8.95
CA LEU A 370 -8.40 7.71 8.49
C LEU A 370 -8.47 7.62 6.97
N THR A 371 -9.39 8.32 6.34
CA THR A 371 -9.58 8.35 4.88
C THR A 371 -8.33 8.90 4.18
N LEU A 372 -7.84 10.06 4.63
CA LEU A 372 -6.63 10.69 4.08
C LEU A 372 -5.38 9.83 4.32
N ALA A 373 -5.25 9.21 5.49
CA ALA A 373 -4.16 8.30 5.80
C ALA A 373 -4.19 7.02 4.94
N ALA A 374 -5.37 6.45 4.71
CA ALA A 374 -5.57 5.28 3.85
C ALA A 374 -5.26 5.60 2.38
N ALA A 375 -5.73 6.74 1.87
CA ALA A 375 -5.45 7.20 0.52
C ALA A 375 -3.93 7.41 0.31
N THR A 376 -3.28 8.02 1.29
CA THR A 376 -1.82 8.24 1.27
C THR A 376 -1.05 6.90 1.30
N ALA A 377 -1.47 5.95 2.13
CA ALA A 377 -0.85 4.62 2.20
C ALA A 377 -1.05 3.81 0.91
N GLY A 378 -2.25 3.86 0.34
CA GLY A 378 -2.58 3.23 -0.93
C GLY A 378 -1.74 3.79 -2.07
N ALA A 379 -1.66 5.11 -2.20
CA ALA A 379 -0.89 5.76 -3.26
C ALA A 379 0.63 5.54 -3.13
N ARG A 380 1.16 5.57 -1.91
CA ARG A 380 2.62 5.55 -1.70
C ARG A 380 3.23 4.16 -1.57
N GLU A 381 2.52 3.23 -0.94
CA GLU A 381 3.04 1.89 -0.63
C GLU A 381 2.25 0.76 -1.30
N GLY A 382 1.18 1.10 -2.05
CA GLY A 382 0.28 0.14 -2.71
C GLY A 382 -0.58 -0.68 -1.75
N ARG A 383 -0.56 -0.31 -0.46
CA ARG A 383 -1.02 -1.16 0.62
C ARG A 383 -1.68 -0.31 1.71
N PRO A 384 -3.04 -0.31 1.78
CA PRO A 384 -3.76 0.56 2.70
C PRO A 384 -3.53 0.23 4.18
N HIS A 385 -3.10 -1.00 4.52
CA HIS A 385 -2.80 -1.38 5.91
C HIS A 385 -1.58 -0.68 6.52
N LEU A 386 -0.81 0.07 5.71
CA LEU A 386 0.25 0.96 6.17
C LEU A 386 -0.27 2.36 6.53
N LEU A 387 -1.59 2.57 6.58
CA LEU A 387 -2.20 3.82 7.05
C LEU A 387 -1.70 4.30 8.43
N PRO A 388 -1.34 3.43 9.41
CA PRO A 388 -0.88 3.91 10.70
C PRO A 388 0.41 4.72 10.60
N GLN A 389 1.19 4.53 9.53
CA GLN A 389 2.38 5.32 9.27
C GLN A 389 2.06 6.81 9.05
N TYR A 390 0.90 7.11 8.44
CA TYR A 390 0.51 8.47 8.05
C TYR A 390 -0.54 9.08 8.98
N LEU A 391 -1.23 8.25 9.76
CA LEU A 391 -2.31 8.66 10.65
C LEU A 391 -1.91 9.75 11.67
N PRO A 392 -0.71 9.75 12.31
CA PRO A 392 -0.34 10.82 13.23
C PRO A 392 -0.31 12.20 12.57
N LEU A 393 0.19 12.27 11.34
CA LEU A 393 0.30 13.52 10.60
C LEU A 393 -1.07 14.01 10.12
N CYS A 394 -1.87 13.12 9.53
CA CYS A 394 -3.22 13.48 9.08
C CYS A 394 -4.12 13.88 10.26
N ALA A 395 -4.26 13.00 11.27
CA ALA A 395 -5.13 13.28 12.43
C ALA A 395 -4.64 14.46 13.27
N GLY A 396 -3.32 14.58 13.48
CA GLY A 396 -2.73 15.72 14.17
C GLY A 396 -2.97 17.04 13.44
N SER A 397 -2.87 17.05 12.10
CA SER A 397 -3.12 18.25 11.30
C SER A 397 -4.60 18.64 11.28
N VAL A 398 -5.52 17.67 11.15
CA VAL A 398 -6.96 17.92 11.24
C VAL A 398 -7.30 18.54 12.61
N TRP A 399 -6.82 17.91 13.69
CA TRP A 399 -7.09 18.38 15.05
C TRP A 399 -6.52 19.77 15.31
N LEU A 400 -5.25 20.00 14.96
CA LEU A 400 -4.60 21.30 15.17
C LEU A 400 -5.32 22.40 14.39
N SER A 401 -5.67 22.13 13.12
CA SER A 401 -6.36 23.12 12.30
C SER A 401 -7.78 23.40 12.81
N TRP A 402 -8.51 22.37 13.24
CA TRP A 402 -9.80 22.52 13.89
C TRP A 402 -9.70 23.44 15.12
N VAL A 403 -8.81 23.16 16.06
CA VAL A 403 -8.68 23.96 17.30
C VAL A 403 -8.31 25.41 17.00
N LEU A 404 -7.34 25.63 16.12
CA LEU A 404 -6.93 26.98 15.72
C LEU A 404 -8.06 27.74 15.01
N ALA A 405 -8.77 27.06 14.11
CA ALA A 405 -9.85 27.67 13.35
C ALA A 405 -11.08 27.93 14.22
N VAL A 406 -11.42 27.07 15.20
CA VAL A 406 -12.50 27.33 16.16
C VAL A 406 -12.18 28.56 17.01
N ALA A 407 -10.93 28.74 17.42
CA ALA A 407 -10.51 29.92 18.17
C ALA A 407 -10.56 31.21 17.33
N TRP A 408 -10.24 31.12 16.03
CA TRP A 408 -10.13 32.27 15.14
C TRP A 408 -11.43 32.65 14.41
N ALA A 409 -12.22 31.67 13.95
CA ALA A 409 -13.41 31.87 13.14
C ALA A 409 -14.44 32.85 13.73
N PRO A 410 -14.67 32.92 15.06
CA PRO A 410 -15.56 33.93 15.64
C PRO A 410 -15.13 35.38 15.37
N THR A 411 -13.85 35.64 15.11
CA THR A 411 -13.36 36.99 14.76
C THR A 411 -13.70 37.41 13.34
N LEU A 412 -14.04 36.46 12.44
CA LEU A 412 -14.51 36.78 11.09
C LEU A 412 -15.93 37.36 11.07
N PHE A 413 -16.66 37.19 12.16
CA PHE A 413 -18.08 37.53 12.30
C PHE A 413 -18.33 38.67 13.29
N LYS A 414 -17.25 39.31 13.77
CA LYS A 414 -17.28 40.58 14.50
C LYS A 414 -16.96 41.70 13.53
#